data_AF-A0A940QXU2-F1
#
_entry.id   AF-A0A940QXU2-F1
#
_cell.length_a   1.000
_cell.length_b   1.000
_cell.length_c   1.000
_cell.angle_alpha   90.00
_cell.angle_beta   90.00
_cell.angle_gamma   90.00
#
_symmetry.space_group_name_H-M   'P 1'
#
loop_
_entity.id
_entity.type
_entity.pdbx_description
1 polymer ?
#
loop_
_entity_poly.entity_id
_entity_poly.type
_entity_poly.pdbx_seq_one_letter_code
_entity_poly.pdbx_strand_id
1 'polypeptide(L)'
;MAGLSAMAVYPWKTVAGASQTLQHGKSPVSGPQIRVFLAGMSRGATEQVAKSAVRAAAEATTDFSWLSKGDAVFIKPALNSGNPYPATTNPIAIGAVVELLKEKGADRVIVGDMCGIEHVKLSPKGLTGSSRRLMEASGLARAVQAAGAEIHFFEEAGWNAFYEDAPAAGSHWKHGLMMPNILKEVQHIILMPRCGRHVLAGSTLGLKAAVGYWRTRVWNTIGTLPPFRRRQPRAIR
;
A
#
# COMPACT_ATOMS: atom_id res chain seq x y z
N MET A 1 -6.74 46.05 -47.02
CA MET A 1 -7.95 45.77 -46.24
C MET A 1 -7.54 45.34 -44.84
N ALA A 2 -7.94 46.11 -43.83
CA ALA A 2 -7.74 45.80 -42.42
C ALA A 2 -8.76 44.75 -41.97
N GLY A 3 -8.34 43.79 -41.15
CA GLY A 3 -9.21 42.84 -40.46
C GLY A 3 -8.69 42.63 -39.05
N LEU A 4 -9.37 43.26 -38.07
CA LEU A 4 -9.13 43.08 -36.64
C LEU A 4 -9.49 41.66 -36.20
N SER A 5 -8.66 41.05 -35.35
CA SER A 5 -9.11 40.02 -34.41
C SER A 5 -8.92 40.55 -32.99
N ALA A 6 -10.04 40.70 -32.29
CA ALA A 6 -10.08 41.15 -30.91
C ALA A 6 -9.67 40.00 -29.97
N MET A 7 -8.62 40.21 -29.18
CA MET A 7 -8.35 39.39 -27.99
C MET A 7 -9.16 39.95 -26.82
N ALA A 8 -10.11 39.16 -26.32
CA ALA A 8 -10.78 39.43 -25.06
C ALA A 8 -9.84 39.04 -23.90
N VAL A 9 -9.17 40.03 -23.32
CA VAL A 9 -8.47 39.87 -22.04
C VAL A 9 -9.51 39.99 -20.93
N TYR A 10 -9.86 38.88 -20.30
CA TYR A 10 -10.66 38.88 -19.07
C TYR A 10 -9.74 39.12 -17.87
N PRO A 11 -9.87 40.23 -17.12
CA PRO A 11 -9.09 40.43 -15.91
C PRO A 11 -9.72 39.63 -14.77
N TRP A 12 -9.14 38.47 -14.45
CA TRP A 12 -9.46 37.80 -13.19
C TRP A 12 -8.79 38.57 -12.06
N LYS A 13 -9.59 39.34 -11.30
CA LYS A 13 -9.13 39.93 -10.04
C LYS A 13 -8.74 38.79 -9.09
N THR A 14 -7.45 38.62 -8.86
CA THR A 14 -6.92 37.73 -7.83
C THR A 14 -7.20 38.39 -6.48
N VAL A 15 -8.22 37.92 -5.76
CA VAL A 15 -8.32 38.22 -4.32
C VAL A 15 -7.33 37.28 -3.63
N ALA A 16 -6.15 37.81 -3.31
CA ALA A 16 -5.19 37.14 -2.46
C ALA A 16 -5.76 37.07 -1.03
N GLY A 17 -6.54 36.03 -0.76
CA GLY A 17 -6.91 35.66 0.60
C GLY A 17 -5.70 35.04 1.28
N ALA A 18 -4.95 35.83 2.04
CA ALA A 18 -3.97 35.30 2.97
C ALA A 18 -4.69 34.36 3.95
N SER A 19 -4.35 33.07 3.93
CA SER A 19 -4.78 32.16 4.99
C SER A 19 -4.21 32.68 6.31
N GLN A 20 -5.09 33.08 7.21
CA GLN A 20 -4.71 33.38 8.58
C GLN A 20 -4.09 32.12 9.18
N THR A 21 -2.81 32.21 9.52
CA THR A 21 -2.10 31.16 10.23
C THR A 21 -2.74 31.01 11.60
N LEU A 22 -3.53 29.96 11.80
CA LEU A 22 -4.01 29.56 13.13
C LEU A 22 -2.79 29.16 13.97
N GLN A 23 -2.20 30.12 14.67
CA GLN A 23 -1.20 29.87 15.71
C GLN A 23 -1.91 29.35 16.97
N HIS A 24 -2.45 28.14 16.95
CA HIS A 24 -2.85 27.42 18.16
C HIS A 24 -2.65 25.92 17.93
N GLY A 25 -1.42 25.46 18.11
CA GLY A 25 -1.07 24.06 18.18
C GLY A 25 0.30 23.94 18.82
N LYS A 26 0.40 23.22 19.94
CA LYS A 26 1.69 22.81 20.49
C LYS A 26 2.54 22.25 19.35
N SER A 27 3.80 22.67 19.23
CA SER A 27 4.73 22.08 18.26
C SER A 27 4.63 20.57 18.36
N PRO A 28 4.47 19.85 17.25
CA PRO A 28 4.37 18.40 17.29
C PRO A 28 5.57 17.86 18.06
N VAL A 29 5.29 17.03 19.07
CA VAL A 29 6.33 16.34 19.83
C VAL A 29 7.14 15.54 18.82
N SER A 30 8.47 15.72 18.83
CA SER A 30 9.34 14.98 17.92
C SER A 30 9.15 13.49 18.17
N GLY A 31 8.72 12.77 17.13
CA GLY A 31 8.59 11.32 17.19
C GLY A 31 9.97 10.65 17.30
N PRO A 32 10.00 9.32 17.47
CA PRO A 32 11.24 8.55 17.40
C PRO A 32 11.96 8.86 16.09
N GLN A 33 13.26 9.14 16.16
CA GLN A 33 14.10 9.33 14.98
C GLN A 33 14.35 7.95 14.33
N ILE A 34 13.73 7.72 13.17
CA ILE A 34 13.89 6.48 12.40
C ILE A 34 14.87 6.75 11.26
N ARG A 35 15.91 5.92 11.15
CA ARG A 35 16.84 5.98 10.01
C ARG A 35 16.16 5.46 8.75
N VAL A 36 16.33 6.19 7.65
CA VAL A 36 15.81 5.85 6.32
C VAL A 36 16.98 5.73 5.36
N PHE A 37 17.01 4.63 4.62
CA PHE A 37 18.01 4.38 3.59
C PHE A 37 17.38 4.49 2.21
N LEU A 38 18.08 5.14 1.30
CA LEU A 38 17.61 5.41 -0.06
C LEU A 38 18.72 5.04 -1.04
N ALA A 39 18.35 4.30 -2.08
CA ALA A 39 19.20 4.05 -3.24
C ALA A 39 18.55 4.68 -4.47
N GLY A 40 19.23 5.66 -5.07
CA GLY A 40 18.79 6.32 -6.29
C GLY A 40 19.26 5.59 -7.54
N MET A 41 18.52 5.75 -8.63
CA MET A 41 18.92 5.28 -9.96
C MET A 41 18.52 6.29 -11.03
N SER A 42 19.26 6.32 -12.14
CA SER A 42 18.92 7.16 -13.28
C SER A 42 17.60 6.74 -13.92
N ARG A 43 16.89 7.70 -14.51
CA ARG A 43 15.71 7.39 -15.33
C ARG A 43 16.11 6.47 -16.49
N GLY A 44 15.32 5.43 -16.74
CA GLY A 44 15.62 4.45 -17.79
C GLY A 44 16.75 3.48 -17.43
N ALA A 45 17.16 3.41 -16.16
CA ALA A 45 18.08 2.39 -15.67
C ALA A 45 17.61 0.99 -16.06
N THR A 46 18.58 0.12 -16.33
CA THR A 46 18.32 -1.29 -16.64
C THR A 46 17.74 -2.01 -15.43
N GLU A 47 17.10 -3.16 -15.67
CA GLU A 47 16.59 -4.01 -14.61
C GLU A 47 17.68 -4.37 -13.60
N GLN A 48 18.89 -4.70 -14.06
CA GLN A 48 20.01 -5.04 -13.19
C GLN A 48 20.38 -3.89 -12.24
N VAL A 49 20.40 -2.65 -12.73
CA VAL A 49 20.68 -1.47 -11.89
C VAL A 49 19.57 -1.27 -10.85
N ALA A 50 18.30 -1.47 -11.24
CA ALA A 50 17.18 -1.39 -10.31
C ALA A 50 17.25 -2.48 -9.23
N LYS A 51 17.59 -3.73 -9.59
CA LYS A 51 17.79 -4.82 -8.63
C LYS A 51 18.93 -4.50 -7.65
N SER A 52 20.06 -4.01 -8.15
CA SER A 52 21.21 -3.60 -7.32
C SER A 52 20.86 -2.47 -6.35
N ALA A 53 20.09 -1.47 -6.80
CA ALA A 53 19.64 -0.38 -5.94
C ALA A 53 18.72 -0.88 -4.80
N VAL A 54 17.79 -1.80 -5.12
CA VAL A 54 16.93 -2.42 -4.11
C VAL A 54 17.74 -3.23 -3.09
N ARG A 55 18.70 -4.04 -3.56
CA ARG A 55 19.61 -4.79 -2.68
C ARG A 55 20.41 -3.85 -1.77
N ALA A 56 21.03 -2.82 -2.32
CA ALA A 56 21.83 -1.86 -1.57
C ALA A 56 21.01 -1.15 -0.48
N ALA A 57 19.77 -0.76 -0.78
CA ALA A 57 18.87 -0.17 0.22
C ALA A 57 18.50 -1.17 1.33
N ALA A 58 18.24 -2.43 1.00
CA ALA A 58 17.91 -3.46 1.97
C ALA A 58 19.09 -3.80 2.89
N GLU A 59 20.29 -4.02 2.34
CA GLU A 59 21.51 -4.33 3.10
C GLU A 59 22.00 -3.14 3.93
N ALA A 60 21.71 -1.90 3.51
CA ALA A 60 21.95 -0.72 4.34
C ALA A 60 20.96 -0.62 5.52
N THR A 61 19.75 -1.18 5.36
CA THR A 61 18.70 -1.13 6.38
C THR A 61 18.91 -2.18 7.47
N THR A 62 19.42 -3.36 7.12
CA THR A 62 19.59 -4.48 8.06
C THR A 62 20.71 -5.43 7.61
N ASP A 63 21.35 -6.08 8.58
CA ASP A 63 22.31 -7.16 8.37
C ASP A 63 21.66 -8.55 8.19
N PHE A 64 20.33 -8.61 8.22
CA PHE A 64 19.53 -9.84 8.14
C PHE A 64 19.75 -10.81 9.31
N SER A 65 20.32 -10.38 10.42
CA SER A 65 20.49 -11.21 11.63
C SER A 65 19.18 -11.71 12.25
N TRP A 66 18.04 -11.09 11.88
CA TRP A 66 16.69 -11.53 12.25
C TRP A 66 16.20 -12.74 11.46
N LEU A 67 16.80 -13.05 10.31
CA LEU A 67 16.40 -14.15 9.43
C LEU A 67 17.25 -15.40 9.73
N SER A 68 16.61 -16.46 10.20
CA SER A 68 17.25 -17.76 10.42
C SER A 68 17.05 -18.69 9.22
N LYS A 69 18.01 -19.59 9.00
CA LYS A 69 17.87 -20.64 7.98
C LYS A 69 16.65 -21.50 8.29
N GLY A 70 15.74 -21.65 7.32
CA GLY A 70 14.48 -22.36 7.52
C GLY A 70 13.27 -21.46 7.74
N ASP A 71 13.48 -20.16 7.99
CA ASP A 71 12.38 -19.23 8.23
C ASP A 71 11.54 -19.00 6.97
N ALA A 72 10.24 -18.84 7.19
CA ALA A 72 9.30 -18.37 6.18
C ALA A 72 9.09 -16.84 6.29
N VAL A 73 9.17 -16.16 5.15
CA VAL A 73 8.98 -14.70 5.04
C VAL A 73 7.77 -14.40 4.17
N PHE A 74 6.83 -13.61 4.70
CA PHE A 74 5.70 -13.08 3.94
C PHE A 74 5.98 -11.67 3.45
N ILE A 75 5.93 -11.47 2.14
CA ILE A 75 6.01 -10.15 1.51
C ILE A 75 4.60 -9.69 1.15
N LYS A 76 4.21 -8.53 1.68
CA LYS A 76 2.97 -7.86 1.27
C LYS A 76 3.26 -6.73 0.28
N PRO A 77 2.98 -6.89 -1.01
CA PRO A 77 3.09 -5.80 -1.97
C PRO A 77 1.92 -4.82 -1.81
N ALA A 78 1.90 -3.79 -2.64
CA ALA A 78 0.71 -3.06 -3.00
C ALA A 78 0.10 -3.71 -4.26
N LEU A 79 -1.02 -4.41 -4.10
CA LEU A 79 -1.79 -4.97 -5.20
C LEU A 79 -3.27 -4.61 -4.99
N ASN A 80 -3.72 -3.50 -5.58
CA ASN A 80 -5.12 -3.08 -5.47
C ASN A 80 -5.98 -3.56 -6.65
N SER A 81 -5.43 -3.53 -7.87
CA SER A 81 -6.10 -3.84 -9.13
C SER A 81 -5.15 -4.57 -10.08
N GLY A 82 -5.66 -4.95 -11.26
CA GLY A 82 -4.87 -5.60 -12.31
C GLY A 82 -4.01 -4.66 -13.15
N ASN A 83 -3.96 -3.37 -12.82
CA ASN A 83 -3.13 -2.42 -13.55
C ASN A 83 -1.64 -2.67 -13.25
N PRO A 84 -0.74 -2.57 -14.25
CA PRO A 84 0.69 -2.75 -14.02
C PRO A 84 1.27 -1.61 -13.17
N TYR A 85 2.52 -1.78 -12.72
CA TYR A 85 3.32 -0.71 -12.13
C TYR A 85 3.25 0.57 -12.99
N PRO A 86 3.01 1.77 -12.40
CA PRO A 86 3.12 2.13 -10.99
C PRO A 86 1.84 2.01 -10.14
N ALA A 87 0.79 1.34 -10.63
CA ALA A 87 -0.40 1.09 -9.82
C ALA A 87 -0.15 0.07 -8.70
N THR A 88 0.78 -0.85 -8.91
CA THR A 88 1.22 -1.89 -7.96
C THR A 88 2.66 -1.65 -7.50
N THR A 89 3.17 -2.49 -6.59
CA THR A 89 4.61 -2.56 -6.31
C THR A 89 5.37 -2.97 -7.57
N ASN A 90 6.56 -2.40 -7.77
CA ASN A 90 7.38 -2.68 -8.94
C ASN A 90 7.78 -4.19 -8.99
N PRO A 91 7.46 -4.92 -10.07
CA PRO A 91 7.81 -6.34 -10.21
C PRO A 91 9.32 -6.60 -10.09
N ILE A 92 10.16 -5.70 -10.59
CA ILE A 92 11.63 -5.82 -10.50
C ILE A 92 12.08 -5.77 -9.04
N ALA A 93 11.49 -4.87 -8.25
CA ALA A 93 11.83 -4.73 -6.84
C ALA A 93 11.38 -5.94 -6.02
N ILE A 94 10.21 -6.52 -6.32
CA ILE A 94 9.76 -7.76 -5.69
C ILE A 94 10.73 -8.90 -6.01
N GLY A 95 11.11 -9.08 -7.28
CA GLY A 95 12.09 -10.09 -7.67
C GLY A 95 13.40 -9.94 -6.91
N ALA A 96 13.95 -8.72 -6.84
CA ALA A 96 15.20 -8.46 -6.12
C ALA A 96 15.12 -8.79 -4.61
N VAL A 97 14.01 -8.46 -3.94
CA VAL A 97 13.84 -8.77 -2.51
C VAL A 97 13.66 -10.27 -2.31
N VAL A 98 12.91 -10.96 -3.16
CA VAL A 98 12.75 -12.43 -3.09
C VAL A 98 14.11 -13.11 -3.26
N GLU A 99 14.87 -12.75 -4.30
CA GLU A 99 16.20 -13.31 -4.57
C GLU A 99 17.14 -13.07 -3.37
N LEU A 100 17.15 -11.85 -2.82
CA LEU A 100 17.96 -11.50 -1.66
C LEU A 100 17.58 -12.32 -0.41
N LEU A 101 16.30 -12.45 -0.09
CA LEU A 101 15.87 -13.21 1.10
C LEU A 101 16.26 -14.68 1.02
N LYS A 102 16.13 -15.29 -0.17
CA LYS A 102 16.54 -16.68 -0.40
C LYS A 102 18.05 -16.84 -0.29
N GLU A 103 18.83 -15.89 -0.82
CA GLU A 103 20.29 -15.85 -0.63
C GLU A 103 20.69 -15.75 0.85
N LYS A 104 19.93 -14.98 1.65
CA LYS A 104 20.17 -14.84 3.10
C LYS A 104 19.62 -16.03 3.93
N GLY A 105 19.04 -17.05 3.29
CA GLY A 105 18.68 -18.31 3.93
C GLY A 105 17.20 -18.52 4.24
N ALA A 106 16.30 -17.67 3.76
CA ALA A 106 14.86 -17.94 3.82
C ALA A 106 14.52 -19.22 3.03
N ASP A 107 13.82 -20.17 3.66
CA ASP A 107 13.41 -21.41 3.01
C ASP A 107 12.17 -21.18 2.15
N ARG A 108 11.21 -20.42 2.68
CA ARG A 108 9.98 -20.06 1.99
C ARG A 108 9.84 -18.54 1.93
N VAL A 109 9.62 -18.03 0.72
CA VAL A 109 9.23 -16.64 0.49
C VAL A 109 7.86 -16.64 -0.16
N ILE A 110 6.90 -15.99 0.48
CA ILE A 110 5.50 -15.98 0.09
C ILE A 110 5.11 -14.55 -0.20
N VAL A 111 4.61 -14.26 -1.39
CA VAL A 111 4.14 -12.93 -1.79
C VAL A 111 2.63 -12.94 -1.89
N GLY A 112 1.96 -12.07 -1.14
CA GLY A 112 0.51 -12.13 -1.07
C GLY A 112 -0.19 -10.86 -0.65
N ASP A 113 -1.41 -10.70 -1.15
CA ASP A 113 -2.29 -9.58 -0.86
C ASP A 113 -3.76 -10.00 -0.99
N MET A 114 -4.67 -9.11 -0.62
CA MET A 114 -6.06 -9.14 -1.06
C MET A 114 -6.37 -7.79 -1.71
N CYS A 115 -6.80 -7.84 -2.97
CA CYS A 115 -7.07 -6.65 -3.77
C CYS A 115 -8.18 -5.77 -3.16
N GLY A 116 -8.24 -4.53 -3.63
CA GLY A 116 -9.17 -3.53 -3.12
C GLY A 116 -10.63 -4.00 -3.18
N ILE A 117 -11.45 -3.50 -2.25
CA ILE A 117 -12.87 -3.85 -2.10
C ILE A 117 -13.71 -3.58 -3.36
N GLU A 118 -13.22 -2.70 -4.24
CA GLU A 118 -13.80 -2.45 -5.55
C GLU A 118 -13.76 -3.69 -6.45
N HIS A 119 -12.68 -4.48 -6.37
CA HIS A 119 -12.44 -5.63 -7.24
C HIS A 119 -12.67 -6.98 -6.57
N VAL A 120 -12.41 -7.09 -5.26
CA VAL A 120 -12.52 -8.35 -4.52
C VAL A 120 -13.39 -8.17 -3.29
N LYS A 121 -14.45 -8.97 -3.20
CA LYS A 121 -15.43 -8.93 -2.10
C LYS A 121 -15.58 -10.32 -1.52
N LEU A 122 -15.09 -10.48 -0.30
CA LEU A 122 -15.24 -11.71 0.47
C LEU A 122 -16.33 -11.53 1.53
N SER A 123 -17.30 -12.43 1.56
CA SER A 123 -18.41 -12.41 2.51
C SER A 123 -18.74 -13.83 2.99
N PRO A 124 -19.54 -14.02 4.06
CA PRO A 124 -20.04 -15.34 4.43
C PRO A 124 -20.84 -16.03 3.32
N LYS A 125 -21.42 -15.24 2.40
CA LYS A 125 -22.25 -15.72 1.29
C LYS A 125 -21.43 -16.13 0.06
N GLY A 126 -20.13 -15.86 0.06
CA GLY A 126 -19.23 -16.18 -1.05
C GLY A 126 -18.24 -15.07 -1.39
N LEU A 127 -17.49 -15.34 -2.45
CA LEU A 127 -16.42 -14.50 -2.99
C LEU A 127 -16.81 -13.98 -4.38
N THR A 128 -16.57 -12.70 -4.63
CA THR A 128 -16.61 -12.09 -5.97
C THR A 128 -15.28 -11.44 -6.28
N GLY A 129 -14.75 -11.65 -7.49
CA GLY A 129 -13.42 -11.21 -7.90
C GLY A 129 -12.32 -12.22 -7.58
N SER A 130 -11.08 -11.88 -7.92
CA SER A 130 -9.91 -12.72 -7.65
C SER A 130 -8.64 -11.87 -7.63
N SER A 131 -7.95 -11.83 -6.48
CA SER A 131 -6.66 -11.15 -6.36
C SER A 131 -5.61 -11.86 -7.23
N ARG A 132 -5.67 -13.18 -7.35
CA ARG A 132 -4.81 -13.97 -8.26
C ARG A 132 -4.87 -13.47 -9.70
N ARG A 133 -6.07 -13.40 -10.28
CA ARG A 133 -6.26 -12.91 -11.66
C ARG A 133 -5.76 -11.48 -11.83
N LEU A 134 -5.93 -10.64 -10.82
CA LEU A 134 -5.45 -9.26 -10.85
C LEU A 134 -3.92 -9.20 -10.76
N MET A 135 -3.30 -10.04 -9.93
CA MET A 135 -1.84 -10.14 -9.83
C MET A 135 -1.22 -10.64 -11.13
N GLU A 136 -1.86 -11.61 -11.79
CA GLU A 136 -1.49 -12.10 -13.12
C GLU A 136 -1.58 -10.97 -14.16
N ALA A 137 -2.72 -10.26 -14.22
CA ALA A 137 -2.93 -9.15 -15.15
C ALA A 137 -1.93 -8.01 -14.97
N SER A 138 -1.53 -7.73 -13.73
CA SER A 138 -0.55 -6.67 -13.42
C SER A 138 0.90 -7.03 -13.83
N GLY A 139 1.16 -8.30 -14.16
CA GLY A 139 2.50 -8.84 -14.42
C GLY A 139 3.30 -9.19 -13.16
N LEU A 140 2.77 -8.90 -11.96
CA LEU A 140 3.47 -9.12 -10.70
C LEU A 140 3.62 -10.62 -10.38
N ALA A 141 2.62 -11.44 -10.72
CA ALA A 141 2.67 -12.89 -10.48
C ALA A 141 3.87 -13.54 -11.19
N ARG A 142 4.13 -13.15 -12.44
CA ARG A 142 5.27 -13.65 -13.22
C ARG A 142 6.60 -13.34 -12.53
N ALA A 143 6.78 -12.14 -12.02
CA ALA A 143 8.02 -11.75 -11.35
C ALA A 143 8.25 -12.51 -10.04
N VAL A 144 7.18 -12.72 -9.25
CA VAL A 144 7.25 -13.52 -8.02
C VAL A 144 7.67 -14.96 -8.31
N GLN A 145 7.00 -15.59 -9.28
CA GLN A 145 7.26 -16.98 -9.64
C GLN A 145 8.64 -17.16 -10.27
N ALA A 146 9.08 -16.23 -11.12
CA ALA A 146 10.41 -16.26 -11.73
C ALA A 146 11.53 -16.13 -10.68
N ALA A 147 11.31 -15.38 -9.61
CA ALA A 147 12.23 -15.30 -8.47
C ALA A 147 12.15 -16.51 -7.52
N GLY A 148 11.23 -17.46 -7.78
CA GLY A 148 11.06 -18.68 -7.03
C GLY A 148 10.35 -18.49 -5.69
N ALA A 149 9.44 -17.53 -5.59
CA ALA A 149 8.55 -17.35 -4.45
C ALA A 149 7.14 -17.90 -4.73
N GLU A 150 6.43 -18.21 -3.64
CA GLU A 150 5.03 -18.63 -3.66
C GLU A 150 4.11 -17.41 -3.77
N ILE A 151 2.93 -17.58 -4.37
CA ILE A 151 1.86 -16.59 -4.37
C ILE A 151 0.70 -17.05 -3.48
N HIS A 152 0.22 -16.17 -2.61
CA HIS A 152 -0.87 -16.47 -1.68
C HIS A 152 -1.87 -15.33 -1.63
N PHE A 153 -3.16 -15.63 -1.70
CA PHE A 153 -4.22 -14.62 -1.66
C PHE A 153 -5.22 -14.95 -0.57
N PHE A 154 -5.50 -13.96 0.28
CA PHE A 154 -6.21 -14.20 1.54
C PHE A 154 -7.64 -14.69 1.33
N GLU A 155 -8.27 -14.32 0.22
CA GLU A 155 -9.64 -14.69 -0.06
C GLU A 155 -9.84 -16.13 -0.57
N GLU A 156 -8.78 -16.80 -1.04
CA GLU A 156 -8.90 -18.08 -1.76
C GLU A 156 -9.30 -19.24 -0.85
N ALA A 157 -8.84 -19.24 0.39
CA ALA A 157 -9.24 -20.22 1.40
C ALA A 157 -10.60 -19.90 2.06
N GLY A 158 -11.29 -18.85 1.58
CA GLY A 158 -12.65 -18.52 1.97
C GLY A 158 -12.80 -17.78 3.29
N TRP A 159 -14.05 -17.62 3.75
CA TRP A 159 -14.42 -16.74 4.85
C TRP A 159 -13.74 -17.05 6.19
N ASN A 160 -13.43 -18.34 6.43
CA ASN A 160 -12.86 -18.85 7.68
C ASN A 160 -11.33 -18.87 7.68
N ALA A 161 -10.67 -18.44 6.61
CA ALA A 161 -9.21 -18.34 6.51
C ALA A 161 -8.61 -17.13 7.26
N PHE A 162 -9.33 -16.62 8.25
CA PHE A 162 -8.98 -15.43 9.01
C PHE A 162 -9.17 -15.68 10.50
N TYR A 163 -8.33 -15.08 11.32
CA TYR A 163 -8.45 -15.05 12.76
C TYR A 163 -8.68 -13.63 13.26
N GLU A 164 -9.31 -13.52 14.43
CA GLU A 164 -9.46 -12.23 15.11
C GLU A 164 -8.19 -11.94 15.91
N ASP A 165 -7.57 -10.79 15.64
CA ASP A 165 -6.40 -10.28 16.37
C ASP A 165 -6.82 -9.08 17.22
N ALA A 166 -6.38 -9.07 18.47
CA ALA A 166 -6.74 -8.03 19.43
C ALA A 166 -5.91 -6.76 19.12
N PRO A 167 -6.55 -5.60 18.99
CA PRO A 167 -5.81 -4.38 18.72
C PRO A 167 -4.99 -4.00 19.96
N ALA A 168 -3.87 -3.29 19.74
CA ALA A 168 -3.02 -2.83 20.83
C ALA A 168 -3.81 -2.00 21.87
N ALA A 169 -3.39 -2.10 23.13
CA ALA A 169 -3.99 -1.33 24.23
C ALA A 169 -3.98 0.17 23.91
N GLY A 170 -5.10 0.85 24.20
CA GLY A 170 -5.26 2.28 23.88
C GLY A 170 -5.63 2.59 22.43
N SER A 171 -5.82 1.59 21.56
CA SER A 171 -6.33 1.84 20.21
C SER A 171 -7.78 2.31 20.19
N HIS A 172 -8.20 2.91 19.07
CA HIS A 172 -9.59 3.33 18.85
C HIS A 172 -10.50 2.21 18.31
N TRP A 173 -9.96 1.02 18.06
CA TRP A 173 -10.72 -0.12 17.55
C TRP A 173 -11.63 -0.69 18.63
N LYS A 174 -12.90 -0.91 18.28
CA LYS A 174 -13.92 -1.46 19.21
C LYS A 174 -13.99 -2.99 19.21
N HIS A 175 -13.48 -3.61 18.15
CA HIS A 175 -13.48 -5.06 17.93
C HIS A 175 -12.12 -5.49 17.39
N GLY A 176 -11.86 -6.79 17.39
CA GLY A 176 -10.65 -7.33 16.81
C GLY A 176 -10.57 -7.13 15.29
N LEU A 177 -9.34 -7.16 14.79
CA LEU A 177 -9.04 -7.09 13.37
C LEU A 177 -9.02 -8.49 12.80
N MET A 178 -9.73 -8.71 11.71
CA MET A 178 -9.73 -10.00 11.03
C MET A 178 -8.50 -10.10 10.12
N MET A 179 -7.50 -10.84 10.57
CA MET A 179 -6.20 -11.02 9.91
C MET A 179 -6.13 -12.39 9.22
N PRO A 180 -5.41 -12.53 8.10
CA PRO A 180 -5.37 -13.79 7.36
C PRO A 180 -4.50 -14.82 8.06
N ASN A 181 -4.92 -16.10 8.04
CA ASN A 181 -4.27 -17.18 8.79
C ASN A 181 -2.81 -17.41 8.41
N ILE A 182 -2.42 -17.10 7.17
CA ILE A 182 -1.03 -17.22 6.70
C ILE A 182 -0.04 -16.45 7.58
N LEU A 183 -0.47 -15.39 8.27
CA LEU A 183 0.40 -14.63 9.17
C LEU A 183 0.80 -15.41 10.43
N LYS A 184 0.10 -16.49 10.77
CA LYS A 184 0.47 -17.41 11.86
C LYS A 184 1.48 -18.47 11.41
N GLU A 185 1.69 -18.61 10.10
CA GLU A 185 2.53 -19.66 9.51
C GLU A 185 3.92 -19.15 9.14
N VAL A 186 4.15 -17.83 9.22
CA VAL A 186 5.40 -17.17 8.84
C VAL A 186 6.09 -16.56 10.05
N GLN A 187 7.41 -16.49 9.99
CA GLN A 187 8.23 -15.91 11.06
C GLN A 187 8.40 -14.40 10.86
N HIS A 188 8.46 -13.95 9.60
CA HIS A 188 8.76 -12.56 9.26
C HIS A 188 7.78 -12.00 8.24
N ILE A 189 7.49 -10.70 8.38
CA ILE A 189 6.62 -9.96 7.46
C ILE A 189 7.37 -8.73 6.93
N ILE A 190 7.42 -8.58 5.61
CA ILE A 190 7.96 -7.41 4.92
C ILE A 190 6.84 -6.71 4.16
N LEU A 191 6.60 -5.44 4.46
CA LEU A 191 5.69 -4.60 3.70
C LEU A 191 6.47 -3.93 2.56
N MET A 192 6.04 -4.14 1.32
CA MET A 192 6.61 -3.51 0.12
C MET A 192 5.59 -2.58 -0.53
N PRO A 193 5.31 -1.40 0.07
CA PRO A 193 4.42 -0.42 -0.51
C PRO A 193 5.03 0.22 -1.77
N ARG A 194 4.20 0.97 -2.49
CA ARG A 194 4.65 1.98 -3.47
C ARG A 194 4.36 3.39 -2.96
N CYS A 195 5.00 4.42 -3.53
CA CYS A 195 4.73 5.84 -3.27
C CYS A 195 3.83 6.47 -4.36
N GLY A 196 3.00 7.45 -3.99
CA GLY A 196 1.96 8.03 -4.86
C GLY A 196 0.62 8.28 -4.16
N ARG A 197 -0.32 8.87 -4.90
CA ARG A 197 -1.48 9.58 -4.34
C ARG A 197 -2.69 8.71 -4.03
N HIS A 198 -3.49 9.12 -3.03
CA HIS A 198 -4.74 8.50 -2.65
C HIS A 198 -5.79 9.55 -2.28
N VAL A 199 -6.98 9.46 -2.86
CA VAL A 199 -8.02 10.50 -2.72
C VAL A 199 -8.43 10.79 -1.28
N LEU A 200 -8.48 9.76 -0.41
CA LEU A 200 -8.86 9.92 1.01
C LEU A 200 -7.68 10.14 1.96
N ALA A 201 -6.46 9.75 1.56
CA ALA A 201 -5.31 9.69 2.47
C ALA A 201 -4.19 10.67 2.06
N GLY A 202 -4.37 11.41 0.97
CA GLY A 202 -3.34 12.22 0.30
C GLY A 202 -2.31 11.34 -0.41
N SER A 203 -1.60 10.50 0.35
CA SER A 203 -0.54 9.61 -0.12
C SER A 203 -0.73 8.19 0.43
N THR A 204 -0.44 7.20 -0.40
CA THR A 204 -0.30 5.80 0.03
C THR A 204 1.16 5.55 0.41
N LEU A 205 1.39 5.11 1.65
CA LEU A 205 2.71 4.79 2.22
C LEU A 205 2.66 3.43 2.94
N GLY A 206 3.73 3.03 3.63
CA GLY A 206 3.86 1.72 4.28
C GLY A 206 2.68 1.32 5.17
N LEU A 207 2.19 2.22 6.03
CA LEU A 207 1.06 1.91 6.91
C LEU A 207 -0.22 1.54 6.13
N LYS A 208 -0.42 2.12 4.95
CA LYS A 208 -1.60 1.84 4.12
C LYS A 208 -1.56 0.43 3.52
N ALA A 209 -0.38 -0.19 3.39
CA ALA A 209 -0.26 -1.56 2.92
C ALA A 209 -0.94 -2.54 3.89
N ALA A 210 -0.85 -2.30 5.21
CA ALA A 210 -1.46 -3.17 6.22
C ALA A 210 -3.00 -3.25 6.11
N VAL A 211 -3.66 -2.22 5.56
CA VAL A 211 -5.11 -2.22 5.36
C VAL A 211 -5.58 -3.36 4.46
N GLY A 212 -4.73 -3.82 3.52
CA GLY A 212 -5.04 -4.96 2.65
C GLY A 212 -5.06 -6.32 3.37
N TYR A 213 -4.74 -6.41 4.66
CA TYR A 213 -4.92 -7.65 5.44
C TYR A 213 -6.39 -7.87 5.82
N TRP A 214 -7.16 -6.80 5.94
CA TRP A 214 -8.42 -6.88 6.66
C TRP A 214 -9.55 -7.44 5.81
N ARG A 215 -10.25 -8.43 6.37
CA ARG A 215 -11.52 -8.93 5.84
C ARG A 215 -12.56 -7.80 5.77
N THR A 216 -13.44 -7.85 4.78
CA THR A 216 -14.50 -6.86 4.48
C THR A 216 -15.33 -6.40 5.68
N ARG A 217 -15.49 -7.22 6.73
CA ARG A 217 -16.19 -6.81 7.96
C ARG A 217 -15.55 -5.61 8.65
N VAL A 218 -14.22 -5.49 8.64
CA VAL A 218 -13.47 -4.38 9.25
C VAL A 218 -13.57 -3.11 8.39
N TRP A 219 -13.63 -3.25 7.06
CA TRP A 219 -13.80 -2.14 6.13
C TRP A 219 -15.08 -1.33 6.39
N ASN A 220 -16.18 -2.01 6.72
CA ASN A 220 -17.45 -1.35 7.07
C ASN A 220 -17.35 -0.51 8.35
N THR A 221 -16.38 -0.77 9.22
CA THR A 221 -16.13 -0.01 10.45
C THR A 221 -15.23 1.21 10.21
N ILE A 222 -14.38 1.18 9.17
CA ILE A 222 -13.51 2.31 8.77
C ILE A 222 -14.28 3.33 7.92
N GLY A 223 -15.23 2.85 7.11
CA GLY A 223 -16.02 3.68 6.19
C GLY A 223 -17.09 4.55 6.84
N THR A 224 -17.30 4.46 8.16
CA THR A 224 -18.26 5.29 8.91
C THR A 224 -17.65 6.64 9.30
N LEU A 225 -17.11 7.38 8.32
CA LEU A 225 -17.10 8.84 8.45
C LEU A 225 -18.53 9.32 8.18
N PRO A 226 -19.10 10.20 9.01
CA PRO A 226 -20.42 10.76 8.72
C PRO A 226 -20.38 11.41 7.33
N PRO A 227 -21.44 11.26 6.51
CA PRO A 227 -21.49 11.91 5.22
C PRO A 227 -21.24 13.41 5.43
N PHE A 228 -20.35 13.98 4.60
CA PHE A 228 -20.11 15.41 4.58
C PHE A 228 -21.45 16.10 4.32
N ARG A 229 -22.09 16.63 5.36
CA ARG A 229 -23.30 17.44 5.21
C ARG A 229 -22.88 18.65 4.38
N ARG A 230 -23.23 18.66 3.09
CA ARG A 230 -23.28 19.90 2.32
C ARG A 230 -24.16 20.84 3.13
N ARG A 231 -23.57 21.89 3.72
CA ARG A 231 -24.34 23.02 4.24
C ARG A 231 -25.14 23.54 3.06
N GLN A 232 -26.46 23.38 3.10
CA GLN A 232 -27.32 24.17 2.21
C GLN A 232 -27.03 25.65 2.48
N PRO A 233 -26.89 26.48 1.45
CA PRO A 233 -26.77 27.92 1.65
C PRO A 233 -28.04 28.42 2.33
N ARG A 234 -27.89 29.05 3.50
CA ARG A 234 -28.98 29.79 4.12
C ARG A 234 -29.31 30.95 3.18
N ALA A 235 -30.56 31.02 2.75
CA ALA A 235 -31.11 32.22 2.13
C ALA A 235 -30.95 33.36 3.15
N ILE A 236 -30.19 34.38 2.76
CA ILE A 236 -30.16 35.67 3.45
C ILE A 236 -31.48 36.35 3.06
N ARG A 237 -32.30 36.69 4.07
CA ARG A 237 -33.40 37.65 3.92
C ARG A 237 -32.84 39.05 4.03
#